data_AF-J2WE33-F1
#
_entry.id   AF-J2WE33-F1
#
_cell.length_a   1.000
_cell.length_b   1.000
_cell.length_c   1.000
_cell.angle_alpha   90.00
_cell.angle_beta   90.00
_cell.angle_gamma   90.00
#
_symmetry.space_group_name_H-M   'P 1'
#
loop_
_entity.id
_entity.type
_entity.pdbx_description
1 polymer ?
#
loop_
_entity_poly.entity_id
_entity_poly.type
_entity_poly.pdbx_seq_one_letter_code
_entity_poly.pdbx_strand_id
1 'polypeptide(L)'
;MMKLKIVASALVSLAMMSTAYAATCPTLSVTNGQGAEDLTFTSARLQDKDNANSVVICRYEGKDDLGASSGIRTGAPVQGTVSNWKGDDCATKDGDASKCAFK
;
A
#
# COMPACT_ATOMS: atom_id res chain seq x y z
N MET A 1 -42.95 17.55 43.09
CA MET A 1 -42.91 17.67 41.61
C MET A 1 -41.45 17.80 41.19
N MET A 2 -40.85 16.77 40.60
CA MET A 2 -39.46 16.81 40.13
C MET A 2 -39.43 16.32 38.67
N LYS A 3 -39.10 17.22 37.74
CA LYS A 3 -38.99 16.92 36.31
C LYS A 3 -37.56 16.45 36.03
N LEU A 4 -37.33 15.14 35.99
CA LEU A 4 -36.06 14.61 35.48
C LEU A 4 -36.08 14.70 33.94
N LYS A 5 -35.27 15.61 33.41
CA LYS A 5 -34.98 15.66 31.97
C LYS A 5 -33.89 14.62 31.68
N ILE A 6 -34.25 13.56 30.96
CA ILE A 6 -33.32 12.54 30.48
C ILE A 6 -32.45 13.20 29.42
N VAL A 7 -31.19 13.43 29.76
CA VAL A 7 -30.17 13.96 28.85
C VAL A 7 -29.84 12.85 27.85
N ALA A 8 -30.07 13.12 26.56
CA ALA A 8 -29.73 12.23 25.47
C ALA A 8 -28.22 11.91 25.52
N SER A 9 -27.89 10.65 25.77
CA SER A 9 -26.54 10.12 25.68
C SER A 9 -26.13 10.09 24.21
N ALA A 10 -25.37 11.09 23.78
CA ALA A 10 -24.67 11.05 22.50
C ALA A 10 -23.63 9.93 22.54
N LEU A 11 -23.88 8.84 21.82
CA LEU A 11 -22.84 7.90 21.43
C LEU A 11 -21.85 8.65 20.56
N VAL A 12 -20.78 9.16 21.17
CA VAL A 12 -19.61 9.67 20.44
C VAL A 12 -18.92 8.43 19.88
N SER A 13 -19.34 8.03 18.68
CA SER A 13 -18.62 7.07 17.86
C SER A 13 -17.26 7.64 17.56
N LEU A 14 -16.25 7.24 18.33
CA LEU A 14 -14.86 7.54 18.07
C LEU A 14 -14.48 6.76 16.80
N ALA A 15 -14.76 7.33 15.63
CA ALA A 15 -14.22 6.86 14.38
C ALA A 15 -12.70 6.98 14.52
N MET A 16 -12.02 5.86 14.78
CA MET A 16 -10.58 5.75 14.67
C MET A 16 -10.25 6.00 13.19
N MET A 17 -10.11 7.27 12.81
CA MET A 17 -9.55 7.66 11.53
C MET A 17 -8.07 7.33 11.62
N SER A 18 -7.74 6.07 11.35
CA SER A 18 -6.39 5.61 11.12
C SER A 18 -5.85 6.45 9.98
N THR A 19 -5.06 7.47 10.31
CA THR A 19 -4.12 8.07 9.37
C THR A 19 -3.10 7.00 9.06
N ALA A 20 -3.46 6.03 8.24
CA ALA A 20 -2.50 5.12 7.65
C ALA A 20 -1.55 6.03 6.86
N TYR A 21 -0.32 6.13 7.34
CA TYR A 21 0.77 6.74 6.61
C TYR A 21 0.80 6.11 5.21
N ALA A 22 1.04 6.92 4.17
CA ALA A 22 1.14 6.40 2.81
C ALA A 22 2.19 5.28 2.79
N ALA A 23 1.75 4.08 2.45
CA ALA A 23 2.59 2.89 2.40
C ALA A 23 3.38 2.88 1.09
N THR A 24 4.54 2.22 1.12
CA THR A 24 5.39 2.03 -0.05
C THR A 24 5.68 0.55 -0.24
N CYS A 25 6.06 0.17 -1.45
CA CYS A 25 6.54 -1.18 -1.72
C CYS A 25 7.79 -1.47 -0.86
N PRO A 26 7.91 -2.67 -0.27
CA PRO A 26 9.05 -3.03 0.57
C PRO A 26 10.32 -3.17 -0.26
N THR A 27 11.48 -3.04 0.38
CA THR A 27 12.74 -3.49 -0.22
C THR A 27 12.76 -5.02 -0.23
N LEU A 28 13.17 -5.61 -1.36
CA LEU A 28 13.31 -7.06 -1.50
C LEU A 28 14.76 -7.42 -1.78
N SER A 29 15.22 -8.48 -1.11
CA SER A 29 16.50 -9.13 -1.38
C SER A 29 16.26 -10.62 -1.63
N VAL A 30 16.98 -11.19 -2.57
CA VAL A 30 16.93 -12.63 -2.89
C VAL A 30 18.28 -13.23 -2.57
N THR A 31 18.28 -14.39 -1.90
CA THR A 31 19.49 -15.18 -1.67
C THR A 31 19.39 -16.46 -2.48
N ASN A 32 20.44 -16.78 -3.22
CA ASN A 32 20.58 -18.02 -3.98
C ASN A 32 21.95 -18.66 -3.70
N GLY A 33 22.28 -19.74 -4.41
CA GLY A 33 23.57 -20.45 -4.22
C GLY A 33 24.82 -19.62 -4.56
N GLN A 34 24.68 -18.45 -5.17
CA GLN A 34 25.77 -17.56 -5.59
C GLN A 34 25.92 -16.34 -4.66
N GLY A 35 24.95 -16.07 -3.78
CA GLY A 35 24.99 -14.97 -2.82
C GLY A 35 23.63 -14.33 -2.59
N ALA A 36 23.65 -13.15 -1.95
CA ALA A 36 22.48 -12.31 -1.77
C ALA A 36 22.53 -11.10 -2.71
N GLU A 37 21.36 -10.67 -3.17
CA GLU A 37 21.20 -9.53 -4.05
C GLU A 37 19.95 -8.73 -3.68
N ASP A 38 20.09 -7.42 -3.62
CA ASP A 38 18.98 -6.49 -3.48
C ASP A 38 18.36 -6.21 -4.85
N LEU A 39 17.04 -6.38 -4.94
CA LEU A 39 16.30 -6.12 -6.17
C LEU A 39 15.94 -4.65 -6.28
N THR A 40 15.96 -4.15 -7.51
CA THR A 40 15.57 -2.78 -7.84
C THR A 40 14.07 -2.73 -8.08
N PHE A 41 13.36 -1.86 -7.35
CA PHE A 41 11.93 -1.61 -7.58
C PHE A 41 11.70 -0.99 -8.96
N THR A 42 10.70 -1.48 -9.70
CA THR A 42 10.40 -0.98 -11.05
C THR A 42 8.99 -0.42 -11.16
N SER A 43 8.01 -1.06 -10.54
CA SER A 43 6.60 -0.65 -10.67
C SER A 43 5.70 -1.20 -9.58
N ALA A 44 4.55 -0.54 -9.40
CA ALA A 44 3.45 -1.01 -8.59
C ALA A 44 2.15 -0.99 -9.39
N ARG A 45 1.26 -1.96 -9.15
CA ARG A 45 -0.11 -1.99 -9.69
C ARG A 45 -1.11 -2.14 -8.55
N LEU A 46 -2.18 -1.34 -8.59
CA LEU A 46 -3.37 -1.56 -7.77
C LEU A 46 -4.25 -2.60 -8.48
N GLN A 47 -4.57 -3.69 -7.78
CA GLN A 47 -5.46 -4.74 -8.28
C GLN A 47 -6.67 -4.86 -7.35
N ASP A 48 -7.86 -5.03 -7.94
CA ASP A 48 -9.12 -5.14 -7.20
C ASP A 48 -9.34 -3.99 -6.20
N LYS A 49 -8.85 -2.80 -6.57
CA LYS A 49 -8.53 -1.69 -5.67
C LYS A 49 -9.72 -1.04 -4.93
N ASP A 50 -10.94 -1.32 -5.36
CA ASP A 50 -12.15 -0.65 -4.87
C ASP A 50 -12.89 -1.49 -3.81
N ASN A 51 -12.27 -2.56 -3.28
CA ASN A 51 -12.90 -3.43 -2.29
C ASN A 51 -11.90 -4.04 -1.29
N ALA A 52 -12.39 -4.86 -0.35
CA ALA A 52 -11.58 -5.47 0.70
C ALA A 52 -10.53 -6.49 0.20
N ASN A 53 -10.65 -6.97 -1.04
CA ASN A 53 -9.68 -7.87 -1.67
C ASN A 53 -8.54 -7.13 -2.37
N SER A 54 -8.48 -5.80 -2.24
CA SER A 54 -7.44 -4.96 -2.84
C SER A 54 -6.03 -5.51 -2.57
N VAL A 55 -5.22 -5.52 -3.63
CA VAL A 55 -3.82 -5.92 -3.60
C VAL A 55 -2.97 -4.87 -4.28
N VAL A 56 -1.84 -4.51 -3.68
CA VAL A 56 -0.77 -3.79 -4.37
C VAL A 56 0.29 -4.78 -4.81
N ILE A 57 0.47 -4.93 -6.13
CA ILE A 57 1.52 -5.76 -6.71
C ILE A 57 2.74 -4.89 -6.98
N CYS A 58 3.80 -5.07 -6.21
CA CYS A 58 5.09 -4.44 -6.43
C CYS A 58 5.98 -5.36 -7.25
N ARG A 59 6.67 -4.82 -8.25
CA ARG A 59 7.56 -5.56 -9.15
C ARG A 59 8.99 -5.03 -9.03
N TYR A 60 9.92 -5.96 -9.17
CA TYR A 60 11.34 -5.72 -8.98
C TYR A 60 12.15 -6.50 -10.01
N GLU A 61 13.28 -5.93 -10.39
CA GLU A 61 14.27 -6.55 -11.28
C GLU A 61 15.60 -6.69 -10.53
N GLY A 62 16.29 -7.80 -10.77
CA GLY A 62 17.65 -8.05 -10.33
C GLY A 62 18.61 -8.15 -11.52
N LYS A 63 19.78 -8.73 -11.30
CA LYS A 63 20.76 -9.06 -12.33
C LYS A 63 20.27 -10.20 -13.21
N ASP A 64 20.79 -10.22 -14.44
CA ASP A 64 20.45 -11.20 -15.47
C ASP A 64 18.92 -11.29 -15.67
N ASP A 65 18.35 -12.49 -15.65
CA ASP A 65 16.91 -12.73 -15.83
C ASP A 65 16.14 -12.78 -14.50
N LEU A 66 16.72 -12.29 -13.39
CA LEU A 66 16.06 -12.31 -12.09
C LEU A 66 14.98 -11.24 -12.00
N GLY A 67 13.74 -11.67 -11.75
CA GLY A 67 12.62 -10.80 -11.44
C GLY A 67 11.84 -11.31 -10.25
N ALA A 68 11.25 -10.39 -9.48
CA ALA A 68 10.37 -10.75 -8.37
C ALA A 68 9.13 -9.87 -8.32
N SER A 69 8.12 -10.36 -7.61
CA SER A 69 6.94 -9.58 -7.30
C SER A 69 6.47 -9.87 -5.88
N SER A 70 5.97 -8.85 -5.20
CA SER A 70 5.32 -8.97 -3.89
C SER A 70 3.89 -8.45 -3.97
N GLY A 71 2.93 -9.21 -3.44
CA GLY A 71 1.56 -8.77 -3.30
C GLY A 71 1.24 -8.35 -1.87
N ILE A 72 0.76 -7.12 -1.69
CA ILE A 72 0.36 -6.57 -0.39
C ILE A 72 -1.17 -6.51 -0.37
N ARG A 73 -1.81 -7.37 0.45
CA ARG A 73 -3.25 -7.28 0.70
C ARG A 73 -3.53 -6.16 1.68
N THR A 74 -4.39 -5.21 1.31
CA THR A 74 -4.69 -4.04 2.15
C THR A 74 -5.92 -4.25 3.03
N GLY A 75 -6.81 -5.19 2.69
CA GLY A 75 -8.04 -5.45 3.43
C GLY A 75 -9.11 -4.34 3.27
N ALA A 76 -8.83 -3.33 2.46
CA ALA A 76 -9.65 -2.15 2.24
C ALA A 76 -9.35 -1.56 0.85
N PRO A 77 -10.23 -0.72 0.29
CA PRO A 77 -9.94 -0.01 -0.95
C PRO A 77 -8.60 0.74 -0.89
N VAL A 78 -7.83 0.70 -1.97
CA VAL A 78 -6.50 1.31 -2.08
C VAL A 78 -6.44 2.30 -3.23
N GLN A 79 -5.69 3.39 -3.06
CA GLN A 79 -5.42 4.36 -4.10
C GLN A 79 -3.99 4.90 -4.04
N GLY A 80 -3.46 5.31 -5.19
CA GLY A 80 -2.20 6.01 -5.27
C GLY A 80 -2.26 7.38 -4.61
N THR A 81 -1.19 7.77 -3.91
CA THR A 81 -1.15 9.06 -3.16
C THR A 81 -0.25 10.11 -3.79
N VAL A 82 0.46 9.77 -4.87
CA VAL A 82 1.45 10.62 -5.54
C VAL A 82 1.19 10.70 -7.05
N SER A 83 1.73 11.72 -7.72
CA SER A 83 1.42 12.05 -9.12
C SER A 83 1.95 11.08 -10.18
N ASN A 84 2.82 10.14 -9.78
CA ASN A 84 3.42 9.16 -10.68
C ASN A 84 2.47 8.00 -11.03
N TRP A 85 1.36 7.84 -10.30
CA TRP A 85 0.30 6.91 -10.70
C TRP A 85 -0.37 7.37 -12.00
N LYS A 86 -0.59 6.43 -12.91
CA LYS A 86 -1.30 6.60 -14.19
C LYS A 86 -2.42 5.56 -14.23
N GLY A 87 -3.59 5.96 -13.76
CA GLY A 87 -4.65 5.01 -13.43
C GLY A 87 -4.18 4.10 -12.30
N ASP A 88 -4.23 2.79 -12.53
CA ASP A 88 -3.92 1.77 -11.53
C ASP A 88 -2.45 1.32 -11.56
N ASP A 89 -1.63 1.92 -12.40
CA ASP A 89 -0.22 1.56 -12.60
C ASP A 89 0.71 2.71 -12.20
N CYS A 90 1.83 2.39 -11.58
CA CYS A 90 2.93 3.30 -11.28
C CYS A 90 4.26 2.66 -11.65
N ALA A 91 5.17 3.43 -12.23
CA ALA A 91 6.49 2.95 -12.64
C ALA A 91 7.58 3.98 -12.33
N THR A 92 8.78 3.49 -12.01
CA THR A 92 9.96 4.28 -11.67
C THR A 92 11.19 3.74 -12.41
N LYS A 93 12.15 4.60 -12.71
CA LYS A 93 13.42 4.19 -13.35
C LYS A 93 14.62 4.20 -12.40
N ASP A 94 14.44 4.74 -11.21
CA ASP A 94 15.49 5.02 -10.23
C ASP A 94 15.37 4.15 -8.97
N GLY A 95 14.50 3.14 -8.97
CA GLY A 95 14.34 2.23 -7.85
C GLY A 95 13.58 2.78 -6.64
N ASP A 96 13.08 4.02 -6.72
CA ASP A 96 12.48 4.70 -5.57
C ASP A 96 11.01 4.31 -5.38
N ALA A 97 10.75 3.33 -4.50
CA ALA A 97 9.39 2.89 -4.18
C ALA A 97 8.49 4.00 -3.57
N SER A 98 9.05 5.07 -3.01
CA SER A 98 8.25 6.18 -2.45
C SER A 98 7.50 6.96 -3.55
N LYS A 99 8.00 6.89 -4.78
CA LYS A 99 7.34 7.44 -5.97
C LYS A 99 6.10 6.66 -6.39
N CYS A 100 5.83 5.52 -5.78
CA CYS A 100 4.60 4.75 -5.95
C CYS A 100 3.85 4.56 -4.62
N ALA A 101 3.90 5.54 -3.72
CA ALA A 101 3.18 5.48 -2.46
C ALA A 101 1.65 5.35 -2.65
N PHE A 102 1.01 4.59 -1.76
CA PHE A 102 -0.42 4.26 -1.79
C PHE A 102 -1.03 4.28 -0.38
N LYS A 103 -2.37 4.32 -0.30
CA LYS A 103 -3.13 4.22 0.96
C LYS A 103 -4.45 3.53 0.77
#